data_AF-A0A7L2T3H1-F1
#
_entry.id   AF-A0A7L2T3H1-F1
#
_cell.length_a   1.000
_cell.length_b   1.000
_cell.length_c   1.000
_cell.angle_alpha   90.00
_cell.angle_beta   90.00
_cell.angle_gamma   90.00
#
_symmetry.space_group_name_H-M   'P 1'
#
loop_
_entity.id
_entity.type
_entity.pdbx_description
1 polymer ?
#
loop_
_entity_poly.entity_id
_entity_poly.type
_entity_poly.pdbx_seq_one_letter_code
_entity_poly.pdbx_strand_id
1 'polypeptide(L)'
;AGLTTYFHPGINLKKIHAYSIKLYERLEEETGQPVGFHQPGSIRIASTPTRVDEFKYQMTRAGWHPTEQYLITPEKVQELFPLLNMDKVLAGLYNPGDGHIDPYSLTMALAAGARKYGAQLNYPVQVTKLNSRSDGTWEVETPLGTIQAKRIVNTAGFWARDIGKMIGLQHPLIPVHHQYVVTSTIPEVKALKTELPVIRDLEGSYYLRQERDGLLFGPYESEEKMKLQESWVTNGVPPGFGKELFESDLDRIMEHIEAAMEMVPVLRKADIVNTIAGPITYSSDILPMVGPHQGVRNYWVAIGFGYGIIHAGGMGKYLSDWILEGEPPFDLIEVDPNRYGKWTTTEYTAAKARESYGFNNIVGYPKEERFAGRPTERTSGLYDLLKSKCSMGFHAGWEQPHWFYKPGDETGYKPSFRRTNWFDPVGREYKQVMEKVGVIDLSPFGKFKVKGPDSVKLLDHLFANVVPKVGSTNISHMLTPRGKVYAELTVSQLYPGEFMLVTGSGSELHDLRWIEEQVTRGGYKVEIENVTDEMGVLSVAGPYARQVLQKLTNEDLSDSSFKFLQCRHLKLSNIAVTAIRISYTGK
;
A
#
# COMPACT_ATOMS: atom_id res chain seq x y z
N ALA A 1 11.34 -19.56 2.44
CA ALA A 1 12.39 -18.77 3.13
C ALA A 1 12.03 -18.43 4.58
N GLY A 2 10.81 -17.97 4.90
CA GLY A 2 10.35 -17.85 6.29
C GLY A 2 10.86 -16.65 7.08
N LEU A 3 11.49 -15.66 6.42
CA LEU A 3 12.03 -14.48 7.11
C LEU A 3 10.92 -13.66 7.79
N THR A 4 11.17 -13.30 9.04
CA THR A 4 10.28 -12.55 9.93
C THR A 4 11.08 -11.48 10.66
N THR A 5 11.09 -10.27 10.11
CA THR A 5 11.83 -9.13 10.69
C THR A 5 10.89 -8.08 11.29
N TYR A 6 11.30 -7.45 12.38
CA TYR A 6 10.69 -6.23 12.93
C TYR A 6 10.79 -5.05 11.97
N PHE A 7 11.77 -5.04 11.06
CA PHE A 7 11.97 -3.96 10.10
C PHE A 7 10.80 -3.87 9.10
N HIS A 8 10.31 -2.65 8.89
CA HIS A 8 9.49 -2.27 7.75
C HIS A 8 9.83 -0.83 7.35
N PRO A 9 9.95 -0.48 6.04
CA PRO A 9 10.33 0.89 5.62
C PRO A 9 9.20 1.92 5.81
N GLY A 10 7.95 1.48 5.78
CA GLY A 10 6.75 2.28 6.08
C GLY A 10 6.58 2.63 7.56
N ILE A 11 5.37 3.05 7.94
CA ILE A 11 5.06 3.54 9.29
C ILE A 11 4.24 2.51 10.08
N ASN A 12 2.92 2.43 9.85
CA ASN A 12 2.04 1.61 10.70
C ASN A 12 2.20 0.10 10.46
N LEU A 13 2.72 -0.31 9.30
CA LEU A 13 3.13 -1.69 9.04
C LEU A 13 4.22 -2.21 10.02
N LYS A 14 4.98 -1.32 10.69
CA LYS A 14 5.87 -1.72 11.81
C LYS A 14 5.08 -2.38 12.94
N LYS A 15 3.85 -1.92 13.22
CA LYS A 15 2.97 -2.53 14.25
C LYS A 15 2.52 -3.93 13.84
N ILE A 16 2.27 -4.15 12.54
CA ILE A 16 1.90 -5.46 12.01
C ILE A 16 3.04 -6.45 12.21
N HIS A 17 4.27 -6.08 11.83
CA HIS A 17 5.46 -6.91 12.04
C HIS A 17 5.67 -7.19 13.53
N ALA A 18 5.58 -6.15 14.36
CA ALA A 18 5.78 -6.27 15.79
C ALA A 18 4.77 -7.23 16.44
N TYR A 19 3.49 -7.11 16.08
CA TYR A 19 2.47 -8.02 16.58
C TYR A 19 2.70 -9.45 16.11
N SER A 20 3.02 -9.67 14.82
CA SER A 20 3.30 -11.01 14.29
C SER A 20 4.42 -11.69 15.07
N ILE A 21 5.55 -11.02 15.28
CA ILE A 21 6.67 -11.60 16.02
C ILE A 21 6.25 -11.93 17.45
N LYS A 22 5.58 -11.01 18.14
CA LYS A 22 5.10 -11.25 19.51
C LYS A 22 4.06 -12.38 19.59
N LEU A 23 3.22 -12.55 18.58
CA LEU A 23 2.33 -13.70 18.50
C LEU A 23 3.14 -14.98 18.33
N TYR A 24 4.10 -15.00 17.40
CA TYR A 24 4.87 -16.19 17.06
C TYR A 24 5.71 -16.70 18.25
N GLU A 25 6.23 -15.80 19.09
CA GLU A 25 6.91 -16.15 20.36
C GLU A 25 6.01 -16.96 21.32
N ARG A 26 4.69 -16.71 21.32
CA ARG A 26 3.76 -17.33 22.28
C ARG A 26 3.02 -18.55 21.74
N LEU A 27 3.10 -18.82 20.43
CA LEU A 27 2.28 -19.86 19.79
C LEU A 27 2.61 -21.26 20.30
N GLU A 28 3.87 -21.56 20.57
CA GLU A 28 4.26 -22.87 21.10
C GLU A 28 3.69 -23.11 22.50
N GLU A 29 3.77 -22.12 23.40
CA GLU A 29 3.14 -22.20 24.72
C GLU A 29 1.61 -22.36 24.62
N GLU A 30 0.98 -21.66 23.68
CA GLU A 30 -0.47 -21.66 23.52
C GLU A 30 -1.03 -22.97 22.93
N THR A 31 -0.27 -23.60 22.02
CA THR A 31 -0.74 -24.71 21.17
C THR A 31 -0.03 -26.03 21.43
N GLY A 32 1.09 -26.01 22.14
CA GLY A 32 1.99 -27.15 22.31
C GLY A 32 2.74 -27.57 21.03
N GLN A 33 2.67 -26.76 19.96
CA GLN A 33 3.35 -27.05 18.69
C GLN A 33 4.57 -26.15 18.51
N PRO A 34 5.78 -26.72 18.36
CA PRO A 34 6.94 -25.93 18.03
C PRO A 34 6.75 -25.29 16.65
N VAL A 35 6.98 -23.99 16.57
CA VAL A 35 6.83 -23.23 15.31
C VAL A 35 8.15 -23.07 14.55
N GLY A 36 9.26 -23.54 15.13
CA GLY A 36 10.60 -23.37 14.56
C GLY A 36 10.96 -21.91 14.39
N PHE A 37 10.75 -21.08 15.43
CA PHE A 37 11.07 -19.65 15.37
C PHE A 37 12.49 -19.39 15.87
N HIS A 38 13.36 -19.02 14.94
CA HIS A 38 14.75 -18.69 15.18
C HIS A 38 14.91 -17.16 15.27
N GLN A 39 15.48 -16.68 16.38
CA GLN A 39 15.51 -15.24 16.71
C GLN A 39 16.94 -14.64 16.86
N PRO A 40 17.89 -14.89 15.94
CA PRO A 40 19.25 -14.34 16.04
C PRO A 40 19.32 -12.81 15.79
N GLY A 41 18.22 -12.21 15.33
CA GLY A 41 18.14 -10.83 14.85
C GLY A 41 18.38 -10.71 13.35
N SER A 42 18.14 -9.52 12.81
CA SER A 42 18.27 -9.19 11.39
C SER A 42 19.12 -7.94 11.19
N ILE A 43 20.04 -7.97 10.23
CA ILE A 43 20.92 -6.85 9.86
C ILE A 43 20.74 -6.50 8.39
N ARG A 44 20.37 -5.27 8.08
CA ARG A 44 20.46 -4.71 6.72
C ARG A 44 21.82 -4.04 6.56
N ILE A 45 22.53 -4.33 5.48
CA ILE A 45 23.91 -3.84 5.26
C ILE A 45 23.90 -2.56 4.42
N ALA A 46 24.67 -1.56 4.87
CA ALA A 46 24.98 -0.37 4.09
C ALA A 46 26.41 -0.43 3.58
N SER A 47 26.57 -0.50 2.25
CA SER A 47 27.87 -0.51 1.57
C SER A 47 28.16 0.79 0.80
N THR A 48 27.24 1.77 0.87
CA THR A 48 27.39 3.09 0.25
C THR A 48 27.02 4.21 1.23
N PRO A 49 27.60 5.41 1.12
CA PRO A 49 27.24 6.54 2.00
C PRO A 49 25.77 6.90 1.94
N THR A 50 25.17 6.81 0.75
CA THR A 50 23.73 7.01 0.53
C THR A 50 22.89 6.04 1.35
N ARG A 51 23.33 4.77 1.47
CA ARG A 51 22.64 3.77 2.28
C ARG A 51 22.73 4.03 3.77
N VAL A 52 23.84 4.61 4.23
CA VAL A 52 23.96 5.09 5.62
C VAL A 52 22.96 6.23 5.89
N ASP A 53 22.75 7.13 4.93
CA ASP A 53 21.73 8.18 5.05
C ASP A 53 20.30 7.60 5.04
N GLU A 54 20.02 6.56 4.25
CA GLU A 54 18.76 5.81 4.33
C GLU A 54 18.53 5.25 5.73
N PHE A 55 19.57 4.66 6.34
CA PHE A 55 19.44 4.09 7.69
C PHE A 55 19.18 5.16 8.75
N LYS A 56 19.83 6.33 8.66
CA LYS A 56 19.53 7.47 9.54
C LYS A 56 18.08 7.95 9.37
N TYR A 57 17.61 8.04 8.13
CA TYR A 57 16.23 8.37 7.82
C TYR A 57 15.25 7.33 8.43
N GLN A 58 15.56 6.05 8.33
CA GLN A 58 14.73 4.99 8.92
C GLN A 58 14.78 4.96 10.46
N MET A 59 15.92 5.29 11.08
CA MET A 59 16.05 5.36 12.53
C MET A 59 15.16 6.44 13.14
N THR A 60 15.12 7.65 12.56
CA THR A 60 14.21 8.70 13.07
C THR A 60 12.74 8.31 12.92
N ARG A 61 12.37 7.57 11.86
CA ARG A 61 11.02 7.06 11.63
C ARG A 61 10.64 5.90 12.55
N ALA A 62 11.61 5.14 13.03
CA ALA A 62 11.42 4.05 13.98
C ALA A 62 11.42 4.51 15.44
N GLY A 63 12.12 5.60 15.79
CA GLY A 63 12.37 5.99 17.18
C GLY A 63 11.15 6.33 18.05
N TRP A 64 9.97 6.49 17.45
CA TRP A 64 8.69 6.69 18.16
C TRP A 64 7.76 5.46 18.09
N HIS A 65 8.24 4.34 17.53
CA HIS A 65 7.59 3.04 17.57
C HIS A 65 8.20 2.19 18.69
N PRO A 66 7.45 1.22 19.23
CA PRO A 66 7.98 0.28 20.24
C PRO A 66 9.00 -0.72 19.66
N THR A 67 9.16 -0.76 18.33
CA THR A 67 10.08 -1.66 17.64
C THR A 67 11.53 -1.28 17.94
N GLU A 68 12.25 -2.16 18.62
CA GLU A 68 13.68 -2.02 18.88
C GLU A 68 14.49 -2.09 17.57
N GLN A 69 15.31 -1.07 17.32
CA GLN A 69 16.12 -0.96 16.11
C GLN A 69 17.36 -0.11 16.40
N TYR A 70 18.50 -0.48 15.83
CA TYR A 70 19.77 0.19 16.05
C TYR A 70 20.52 0.43 14.75
N LEU A 71 21.16 1.59 14.63
CA LEU A 71 22.24 1.80 13.67
C LEU A 71 23.54 1.34 14.33
N ILE A 72 24.15 0.29 13.80
CA ILE A 72 25.35 -0.34 14.36
C ILE A 72 26.57 -0.11 13.46
N THR A 73 27.75 -0.12 14.08
CA THR A 73 29.03 0.07 13.40
C THR A 73 29.50 -1.21 12.69
N PRO A 74 30.45 -1.13 11.75
CA PRO A 74 31.04 -2.32 11.13
C PRO A 74 31.60 -3.33 12.13
N GLU A 75 32.22 -2.87 13.23
CA GLU A 75 32.78 -3.78 14.25
C GLU A 75 31.68 -4.64 14.88
N LYS A 76 30.51 -4.05 15.17
CA LYS A 76 29.37 -4.80 15.70
C LYS A 76 28.75 -5.72 14.66
N VAL A 77 28.75 -5.34 13.38
CA VAL A 77 28.32 -6.23 12.29
C VAL A 77 29.24 -7.46 12.21
N GLN A 78 30.57 -7.26 12.27
CA GLN A 78 31.54 -8.36 12.25
C GLN A 78 31.41 -9.28 13.47
N GLU A 79 31.17 -8.71 14.66
CA GLU A 79 30.92 -9.47 15.88
C GLU A 79 29.70 -10.40 15.74
N LEU A 80 28.60 -9.89 15.16
CA LEU A 80 27.35 -10.62 15.01
C LEU A 80 27.37 -11.60 13.82
N PHE A 81 28.03 -11.25 12.72
CA PHE A 81 28.17 -12.07 11.53
C PHE A 81 29.66 -12.20 11.13
N PRO A 82 30.42 -13.12 11.76
CA PRO A 82 31.87 -13.21 11.59
C PRO A 82 32.32 -13.73 10.21
N LEU A 83 31.40 -14.27 9.41
CA LEU A 83 31.68 -14.81 8.06
C LEU A 83 31.46 -13.78 6.94
N LEU A 84 31.15 -12.53 7.28
CA LEU A 84 30.88 -11.46 6.32
C LEU A 84 32.20 -10.83 5.85
N ASN A 85 32.27 -10.51 4.56
CA ASN A 85 33.32 -9.65 4.02
C ASN A 85 33.06 -8.20 4.44
N MET A 86 33.96 -7.65 5.25
CA MET A 86 33.82 -6.31 5.83
C MET A 86 34.39 -5.20 4.96
N ASP A 87 35.02 -5.50 3.82
CA ASP A 87 35.79 -4.54 2.99
C ASP A 87 35.01 -3.28 2.62
N LYS A 88 33.70 -3.40 2.40
CA LYS A 88 32.82 -2.29 1.96
C LYS A 88 31.73 -1.94 2.96
N VAL A 89 31.66 -2.62 4.10
CA VAL A 89 30.56 -2.40 5.07
C VAL A 89 30.79 -1.10 5.82
N LEU A 90 29.85 -0.16 5.69
CA LEU A 90 29.90 1.15 6.35
C LEU A 90 29.05 1.21 7.62
N ALA A 91 27.92 0.51 7.64
CA ALA A 91 27.03 0.40 8.81
C ALA A 91 26.04 -0.77 8.65
N GLY A 92 25.39 -1.15 9.75
CA GLY A 92 24.25 -2.06 9.76
C GLY A 92 23.01 -1.41 10.36
N LEU A 93 21.82 -1.72 9.84
CA LEU A 93 20.55 -1.46 10.52
C LEU A 93 20.07 -2.76 11.15
N TYR A 94 20.10 -2.84 12.48
CA TYR A 94 19.92 -4.06 13.25
C TYR A 94 18.62 -4.05 14.04
N ASN A 95 17.90 -5.18 13.98
CA ASN A 95 16.75 -5.47 14.81
C ASN A 95 17.02 -6.77 15.60
N PRO A 96 17.14 -6.72 16.94
CA PRO A 96 17.28 -7.91 17.76
C PRO A 96 15.95 -8.66 17.92
N GLY A 97 16.01 -9.94 18.29
CA GLY A 97 14.84 -10.74 18.66
C GLY A 97 13.90 -11.11 17.51
N ASP A 98 14.29 -10.85 16.26
CA ASP A 98 13.59 -11.32 15.06
C ASP A 98 14.47 -12.31 14.28
N GLY A 99 14.00 -12.81 13.13
CA GLY A 99 14.81 -13.73 12.33
C GLY A 99 14.00 -14.46 11.28
N HIS A 100 13.75 -15.75 11.48
CA HIS A 100 13.00 -16.59 10.55
C HIS A 100 12.22 -17.70 11.26
N ILE A 101 11.15 -18.15 10.62
CA ILE A 101 10.23 -19.16 11.15
C ILE A 101 9.88 -20.19 10.08
N ASP A 102 9.60 -21.44 10.46
CA ASP A 102 9.06 -22.42 9.52
C ASP A 102 7.60 -22.10 9.16
N PRO A 103 7.30 -21.74 7.90
CA PRO A 103 5.94 -21.41 7.49
C PRO A 103 4.94 -22.55 7.68
N TYR A 104 5.38 -23.81 7.52
CA TYR A 104 4.49 -24.96 7.67
C TYR A 104 4.07 -25.12 9.14
N SER A 105 5.05 -25.19 10.04
CA SER A 105 4.81 -25.33 11.49
C SER A 105 4.02 -24.15 12.06
N LEU A 106 4.33 -22.92 11.63
CA LEU A 106 3.55 -21.73 11.97
C LEU A 106 2.07 -21.89 11.59
N THR A 107 1.80 -22.33 10.36
CA THR A 107 0.42 -22.50 9.87
C THR A 107 -0.32 -23.58 10.66
N MET A 108 0.36 -24.69 11.00
CA MET A 108 -0.24 -25.76 11.78
C MET A 108 -0.53 -25.35 13.23
N ALA A 109 0.37 -24.60 13.86
CA ALA A 109 0.15 -24.05 15.20
C ALA A 109 -1.05 -23.09 15.22
N LEU A 110 -1.13 -22.16 14.25
CA LEU A 110 -2.28 -21.26 14.11
C LEU A 110 -3.59 -22.05 13.87
N ALA A 111 -3.56 -23.09 13.05
CA ALA A 111 -4.72 -23.95 12.81
C ALA A 111 -5.14 -24.74 14.06
N ALA A 112 -4.18 -25.17 14.89
CA ALA A 112 -4.46 -25.83 16.16
C ALA A 112 -5.10 -24.87 17.17
N GLY A 113 -4.56 -23.66 17.28
CA GLY A 113 -5.17 -22.57 18.06
C GLY A 113 -6.59 -22.27 17.56
N ALA A 114 -6.78 -22.10 16.26
CA ALA A 114 -8.09 -21.84 15.68
C ALA A 114 -9.13 -22.93 16.03
N ARG A 115 -8.77 -24.22 15.91
CA ARG A 115 -9.64 -25.34 16.33
C ARG A 115 -9.93 -25.32 17.83
N LYS A 116 -8.90 -25.06 18.66
CA LYS A 116 -9.04 -24.94 20.12
C LYS A 116 -10.06 -23.87 20.51
N TYR A 117 -10.17 -22.79 19.74
CA TYR A 117 -11.15 -21.72 19.94
C TYR A 117 -12.45 -21.88 19.11
N GLY A 118 -12.70 -23.06 18.53
CA GLY A 118 -13.98 -23.43 17.91
C GLY A 118 -14.10 -23.14 16.42
N ALA A 119 -13.03 -22.72 15.73
CA ALA A 119 -13.05 -22.60 14.28
C ALA A 119 -13.11 -23.98 13.61
N GLN A 120 -13.96 -24.12 12.59
CA GLN A 120 -14.03 -25.31 11.75
C GLN A 120 -13.16 -25.11 10.50
N LEU A 121 -12.18 -25.99 10.31
CA LEU A 121 -11.28 -25.96 9.16
C LEU A 121 -11.59 -27.15 8.26
N ASN A 122 -12.33 -26.90 7.18
CA ASN A 122 -12.78 -27.93 6.25
C ASN A 122 -11.88 -27.97 5.02
N TYR A 123 -11.23 -29.10 4.77
CA TYR A 123 -10.42 -29.34 3.57
C TYR A 123 -10.35 -30.85 3.25
N PRO A 124 -10.26 -31.24 1.96
CA PRO A 124 -10.30 -30.40 0.77
C PRO A 124 -11.73 -29.95 0.44
N VAL A 125 -12.01 -28.64 0.50
CA VAL A 125 -13.32 -28.05 0.17
C VAL A 125 -13.10 -26.80 -0.66
N GLN A 126 -13.34 -26.91 -1.96
CA GLN A 126 -13.19 -25.81 -2.90
C GLN A 126 -14.48 -24.98 -2.98
N VAL A 127 -14.36 -23.65 -2.91
CA VAL A 127 -15.45 -22.75 -3.28
C VAL A 127 -15.59 -22.75 -4.80
N THR A 128 -16.79 -23.04 -5.30
CA THR A 128 -17.09 -23.07 -6.74
C THR A 128 -17.93 -21.88 -7.18
N LYS A 129 -18.72 -21.29 -6.27
CA LYS A 129 -19.54 -20.12 -6.54
C LYS A 129 -19.82 -19.32 -5.28
N LEU A 130 -20.00 -18.01 -5.45
CA LEU A 130 -20.38 -17.06 -4.41
C LEU A 130 -21.62 -16.29 -4.86
N ASN A 131 -22.71 -16.39 -4.12
CA ASN A 131 -23.93 -15.62 -4.40
C ASN A 131 -24.19 -14.65 -3.25
N SER A 132 -24.23 -13.35 -3.55
CA SER A 132 -24.66 -12.32 -2.60
C SER A 132 -26.18 -12.28 -2.50
N ARG A 133 -26.72 -12.10 -1.30
CA ARG A 133 -28.15 -11.94 -1.05
C ARG A 133 -28.49 -10.48 -0.75
N SER A 134 -29.75 -10.09 -0.99
CA SER A 134 -30.23 -8.72 -0.79
C SER A 134 -30.17 -8.23 0.67
N ASP A 135 -30.22 -9.15 1.63
CA ASP A 135 -30.03 -8.86 3.05
C ASP A 135 -28.57 -8.62 3.44
N GLY A 136 -27.62 -8.84 2.51
CA GLY A 136 -26.18 -8.67 2.69
C GLY A 136 -25.47 -9.94 3.17
N THR A 137 -26.16 -11.07 3.26
CA THR A 137 -25.56 -12.38 3.53
C THR A 137 -25.09 -13.07 2.24
N TRP A 138 -24.45 -14.22 2.39
CA TRP A 138 -23.77 -14.94 1.32
C TRP A 138 -24.14 -16.41 1.30
N GLU A 139 -24.27 -16.95 0.08
CA GLU A 139 -24.30 -18.39 -0.17
C GLU A 139 -22.98 -18.80 -0.83
N VAL A 140 -22.23 -19.67 -0.16
CA VAL A 140 -20.96 -20.20 -0.63
C VAL A 140 -21.17 -21.63 -1.10
N GLU A 141 -21.10 -21.86 -2.41
CA GLU A 141 -21.27 -23.19 -2.98
C GLU A 141 -19.94 -23.95 -2.99
N THR A 142 -20.01 -25.22 -2.61
CA THR A 142 -18.89 -26.16 -2.61
C THR A 142 -19.36 -27.53 -3.12
N PRO A 143 -18.46 -28.45 -3.50
CA PRO A 143 -18.83 -29.82 -3.85
C PRO A 143 -19.55 -30.60 -2.73
N LEU A 144 -19.43 -30.14 -1.47
CA LEU A 144 -20.05 -30.78 -0.31
C LEU A 144 -21.39 -30.13 0.09
N GLY A 145 -21.84 -29.12 -0.65
CA GLY A 145 -23.06 -28.38 -0.38
C GLY A 145 -22.81 -26.87 -0.19
N THR A 146 -23.88 -26.18 0.20
CA THR A 146 -23.90 -24.72 0.33
C THR A 146 -23.78 -24.28 1.78
N ILE A 147 -22.90 -23.31 2.04
CA ILE A 147 -22.71 -22.68 3.35
C ILE A 147 -23.33 -21.28 3.32
N GLN A 148 -24.20 -20.99 4.27
CA GLN A 148 -24.74 -19.65 4.48
C GLN A 148 -23.82 -18.86 5.42
N ALA A 149 -23.36 -17.69 5.00
CA ALA A 149 -22.43 -16.86 5.77
C ALA A 149 -22.93 -15.42 5.86
N LYS A 150 -22.81 -14.81 7.04
CA LYS A 150 -23.11 -13.37 7.20
C LYS A 150 -22.10 -12.48 6.47
N ARG A 151 -20.86 -12.97 6.35
CA ARG A 151 -19.75 -12.32 5.66
C ARG A 151 -18.79 -13.37 5.13
N ILE A 152 -18.00 -13.00 4.13
CA ILE A 152 -16.93 -13.84 3.58
C ILE A 152 -15.63 -13.04 3.51
N VAL A 153 -14.51 -13.73 3.66
CA VAL A 153 -13.16 -13.16 3.59
C VAL A 153 -12.37 -13.91 2.52
N ASN A 154 -11.93 -13.23 1.47
CA ASN A 154 -11.04 -13.80 0.47
C ASN A 154 -9.59 -13.73 0.96
N THR A 155 -8.98 -14.90 1.20
CA THR A 155 -7.57 -15.05 1.57
C THR A 155 -6.85 -16.03 0.64
N ALA A 156 -7.32 -16.17 -0.60
CA ALA A 156 -7.01 -17.30 -1.48
C ALA A 156 -5.66 -17.18 -2.24
N GLY A 157 -4.66 -16.48 -1.70
CA GLY A 157 -3.34 -16.37 -2.32
C GLY A 157 -3.40 -15.92 -3.79
N PHE A 158 -2.76 -16.66 -4.69
CA PHE A 158 -2.77 -16.36 -6.13
C PHE A 158 -4.08 -16.72 -6.84
N TRP A 159 -4.99 -17.45 -6.19
CA TRP A 159 -6.38 -17.63 -6.64
C TRP A 159 -7.31 -16.48 -6.22
N ALA A 160 -6.83 -15.50 -5.44
CA ALA A 160 -7.65 -14.41 -4.95
C ALA A 160 -8.39 -13.68 -6.08
N ARG A 161 -7.73 -13.48 -7.23
CA ARG A 161 -8.33 -12.87 -8.43
C ARG A 161 -9.48 -13.73 -8.98
N ASP A 162 -9.31 -15.04 -9.05
CA ASP A 162 -10.34 -15.94 -9.56
C ASP A 162 -11.54 -16.04 -8.61
N ILE A 163 -11.31 -16.01 -7.29
CA ILE A 163 -12.38 -15.88 -6.29
C ILE A 163 -13.12 -14.54 -6.43
N GLY A 164 -12.41 -13.44 -6.70
CA GLY A 164 -13.02 -12.13 -6.96
C GLY A 164 -13.93 -12.13 -8.19
N LYS A 165 -13.50 -12.80 -9.28
CA LYS A 165 -14.29 -12.92 -10.52
C LYS A 165 -15.65 -13.60 -10.31
N MET A 166 -15.77 -14.51 -9.33
CA MET A 166 -17.06 -15.17 -9.00
C MET A 166 -18.17 -14.17 -8.62
N ILE A 167 -17.80 -12.98 -8.17
CA ILE A 167 -18.72 -11.89 -7.79
C ILE A 167 -18.55 -10.65 -8.66
N GLY A 168 -17.92 -10.79 -9.85
CA GLY A 168 -17.72 -9.70 -10.80
C GLY A 168 -16.62 -8.70 -10.45
N LEU A 169 -15.77 -8.99 -9.46
CA LEU A 169 -14.65 -8.11 -9.09
C LEU A 169 -13.36 -8.47 -9.85
N GLN A 170 -12.56 -7.43 -10.13
CA GLN A 170 -11.25 -7.55 -10.75
C GLN A 170 -10.18 -7.15 -9.73
N HIS A 171 -9.64 -8.10 -8.97
CA HIS A 171 -8.54 -7.82 -8.06
C HIS A 171 -7.23 -7.61 -8.85
N PRO A 172 -6.51 -6.49 -8.66
CA PRO A 172 -5.30 -6.13 -9.40
C PRO A 172 -4.08 -6.87 -8.82
N LEU A 173 -4.06 -8.18 -9.02
CA LEU A 173 -3.04 -9.08 -8.50
C LEU A 173 -2.40 -9.90 -9.62
N ILE A 174 -1.10 -10.14 -9.49
CA ILE A 174 -0.34 -11.01 -10.39
C ILE A 174 0.64 -11.89 -9.60
N PRO A 175 0.73 -13.20 -9.90
CA PRO A 175 1.76 -14.04 -9.30
C PRO A 175 3.14 -13.71 -9.91
N VAL A 176 4.13 -13.48 -9.07
CA VAL A 176 5.54 -13.29 -9.47
C VAL A 176 6.35 -14.53 -9.11
N HIS A 177 7.38 -14.81 -9.90
CA HIS A 177 8.30 -15.91 -9.68
C HIS A 177 9.48 -15.45 -8.83
N HIS A 178 9.62 -15.98 -7.61
CA HIS A 178 10.76 -15.71 -6.74
C HIS A 178 11.54 -16.99 -6.43
N GLN A 179 12.87 -16.85 -6.29
CA GLN A 179 13.77 -17.96 -6.06
C GLN A 179 14.63 -17.76 -4.81
N TYR A 180 14.92 -18.85 -4.10
CA TYR A 180 16.00 -18.88 -3.13
C TYR A 180 16.79 -20.18 -3.22
N VAL A 181 18.07 -20.09 -2.90
CA VAL A 181 19.06 -21.15 -2.98
C VAL A 181 19.38 -21.63 -1.56
N VAL A 182 19.58 -22.94 -1.40
CA VAL A 182 19.98 -23.57 -0.14
C VAL A 182 21.28 -24.34 -0.36
N THR A 183 22.28 -24.09 0.48
CA THR A 183 23.57 -24.78 0.40
C THR A 183 23.61 -26.06 1.23
N SER A 184 24.63 -26.88 0.99
CA SER A 184 25.05 -27.94 1.89
C SER A 184 25.65 -27.36 3.18
N THR A 185 25.99 -28.23 4.12
CA THR A 185 26.71 -27.86 5.35
C THR A 185 28.02 -27.17 5.02
N ILE A 186 28.23 -26.01 5.62
CA ILE A 186 29.48 -25.23 5.52
C ILE A 186 30.25 -25.41 6.84
N PRO A 187 31.51 -25.89 6.82
CA PRO A 187 32.28 -26.16 8.03
C PRO A 187 32.39 -24.96 8.98
N GLU A 188 32.59 -23.76 8.43
CA GLU A 188 32.70 -22.52 9.18
C GLU A 188 31.38 -22.12 9.85
N VAL A 189 30.23 -22.37 9.20
CA VAL A 189 28.90 -22.14 9.80
C VAL A 189 28.66 -23.13 10.94
N LYS A 190 28.97 -24.41 10.72
CA LYS A 190 28.83 -25.47 11.74
C LYS A 190 29.71 -25.22 12.98
N ALA A 191 30.85 -24.57 12.82
CA ALA A 191 31.77 -24.26 13.91
C ALA A 191 31.28 -23.11 14.83
N LEU A 192 30.25 -22.36 14.42
CA LEU A 192 29.70 -21.26 15.21
C LEU A 192 28.93 -21.78 16.43
N LYS A 193 29.03 -21.04 17.53
CA LYS A 193 28.32 -21.35 18.78
C LYS A 193 26.93 -20.74 18.86
N THR A 194 26.66 -19.76 18.01
CA THR A 194 25.41 -19.00 17.93
C THR A 194 24.97 -18.96 16.48
N GLU A 195 23.66 -18.97 16.25
CA GLU A 195 23.10 -18.81 14.91
C GLU A 195 23.43 -17.42 14.35
N LEU A 196 23.73 -17.37 13.05
CA LEU A 196 23.98 -16.11 12.35
C LEU A 196 22.69 -15.28 12.24
N PRO A 197 22.77 -13.95 12.45
CA PRO A 197 21.63 -13.08 12.16
C PRO A 197 21.29 -13.14 10.67
N VAL A 198 20.00 -12.92 10.36
CA VAL A 198 19.55 -12.75 8.97
C VAL A 198 20.22 -11.50 8.40
N ILE A 199 20.82 -11.57 7.23
CA ILE A 199 21.36 -10.39 6.55
C ILE A 199 20.53 -10.02 5.33
N ARG A 200 20.55 -8.74 4.98
CA ARG A 200 20.13 -8.25 3.68
C ARG A 200 21.22 -7.36 3.11
N ASP A 201 21.88 -7.83 2.05
CA ASP A 201 22.76 -6.98 1.25
C ASP A 201 21.89 -6.21 0.26
N LEU A 202 21.80 -4.90 0.49
CA LEU A 202 20.92 -4.03 -0.28
C LEU A 202 21.51 -3.65 -1.64
N GLU A 203 22.84 -3.62 -1.76
CA GLU A 203 23.50 -3.31 -3.03
C GLU A 203 23.58 -4.57 -3.90
N GLY A 204 23.79 -5.76 -3.29
CA GLY A 204 23.68 -7.05 -3.99
C GLY A 204 22.24 -7.49 -4.29
N SER A 205 21.25 -6.84 -3.69
CA SER A 205 19.82 -7.14 -3.78
C SER A 205 19.46 -8.59 -3.43
N TYR A 206 19.91 -9.07 -2.26
CA TYR A 206 19.51 -10.39 -1.74
C TYR A 206 19.39 -10.40 -0.22
N TYR A 207 18.59 -11.34 0.29
CA TYR A 207 18.61 -11.71 1.71
C TYR A 207 19.35 -13.03 1.89
N LEU A 208 19.94 -13.24 3.07
CA LEU A 208 20.63 -14.47 3.44
C LEU A 208 20.38 -14.79 4.91
N ARG A 209 20.24 -16.08 5.23
CA ARG A 209 20.14 -16.58 6.61
C ARG A 209 20.82 -17.93 6.74
N GLN A 210 21.05 -18.35 7.98
CA GLN A 210 21.44 -19.73 8.26
C GLN A 210 20.28 -20.69 8.01
N GLU A 211 20.55 -21.83 7.39
CA GLU A 211 19.62 -22.96 7.23
C GLU A 211 20.36 -24.22 7.66
N ARG A 212 20.02 -24.73 8.86
CA ARG A 212 20.79 -25.78 9.54
C ARG A 212 22.26 -25.36 9.69
N ASP A 213 23.20 -26.17 9.23
CA ASP A 213 24.64 -25.88 9.22
C ASP A 213 25.10 -25.28 7.88
N GLY A 214 24.17 -24.86 7.01
CA GLY A 214 24.43 -24.20 5.73
C GLY A 214 23.82 -22.81 5.68
N LEU A 215 23.69 -22.27 4.47
CA LEU A 215 23.12 -20.95 4.20
C LEU A 215 21.95 -21.06 3.22
N LEU A 216 20.97 -20.17 3.38
CA LEU A 216 19.88 -19.93 2.45
C LEU A 216 19.94 -18.48 2.01
N PHE A 217 19.90 -18.21 0.72
CA PHE A 217 19.83 -16.84 0.21
C PHE A 217 18.92 -16.72 -1.01
N GLY A 218 18.22 -15.59 -1.10
CA GLY A 218 17.23 -15.33 -2.15
C GLY A 218 17.41 -13.92 -2.71
N PRO A 219 17.75 -13.79 -4.00
CA PRO A 219 17.89 -12.49 -4.63
C PRO A 219 16.55 -11.92 -5.12
N TYR A 220 16.52 -10.60 -5.30
CA TYR A 220 15.53 -9.89 -6.07
C TYR A 220 16.22 -9.35 -7.33
N GLU A 221 16.12 -10.12 -8.41
CA GLU A 221 16.67 -9.74 -9.70
C GLU A 221 15.96 -8.54 -10.33
N SER A 222 16.66 -7.88 -11.26
CA SER A 222 16.15 -6.68 -11.95
C SER A 222 14.78 -6.89 -12.61
N GLU A 223 14.07 -5.78 -12.82
CA GLU A 223 12.79 -5.75 -13.53
C GLU A 223 12.82 -6.44 -14.90
N GLU A 224 13.91 -6.26 -15.65
CA GLU A 224 14.12 -6.84 -16.97
C GLU A 224 14.29 -8.36 -16.93
N LYS A 225 14.92 -8.86 -15.86
CA LYS A 225 15.23 -10.29 -15.70
C LYS A 225 14.06 -11.06 -15.11
N MET A 226 13.38 -10.51 -14.10
CA MET A 226 12.39 -11.23 -13.30
C MET A 226 11.24 -11.83 -14.15
N LYS A 227 10.63 -12.91 -13.66
CA LYS A 227 9.48 -13.56 -14.31
C LYS A 227 8.21 -13.37 -13.47
N LEU A 228 7.08 -13.25 -14.17
CA LEU A 228 5.75 -13.19 -13.57
C LEU A 228 4.74 -13.97 -14.44
N GLN A 229 3.62 -14.35 -13.85
CA GLN A 229 2.65 -15.27 -14.45
C GLN A 229 1.51 -14.54 -15.15
N GLU A 230 1.79 -13.82 -16.25
CA GLU A 230 0.73 -13.16 -17.04
C GLU A 230 -0.30 -14.16 -17.56
N SER A 231 0.17 -15.35 -17.97
CA SER A 231 -0.71 -16.43 -18.44
C SER A 231 -1.72 -16.87 -17.39
N TRP A 232 -1.40 -16.79 -16.09
CA TRP A 232 -2.33 -17.12 -15.00
C TRP A 232 -3.35 -16.01 -14.77
N VAL A 233 -3.02 -14.76 -15.09
CA VAL A 233 -3.96 -13.64 -15.03
C VAL A 233 -4.99 -13.75 -16.15
N THR A 234 -4.53 -14.08 -17.36
CA THR A 234 -5.36 -14.21 -18.57
C THR A 234 -6.20 -15.48 -18.58
N ASN A 235 -5.59 -16.63 -18.29
CA ASN A 235 -6.23 -17.95 -18.44
C ASN A 235 -6.72 -18.55 -17.10
N GLY A 236 -6.43 -17.89 -15.98
CA GLY A 236 -6.61 -18.45 -14.64
C GLY A 236 -5.43 -19.34 -14.24
N VAL A 237 -5.34 -19.61 -12.94
CA VAL A 237 -4.33 -20.55 -12.41
C VAL A 237 -4.64 -21.96 -12.93
N PRO A 238 -3.64 -22.73 -13.41
CA PRO A 238 -3.86 -24.10 -13.87
C PRO A 238 -4.58 -24.95 -12.80
N PRO A 239 -5.67 -25.65 -13.16
CA PRO A 239 -6.33 -26.57 -12.24
C PRO A 239 -5.36 -27.65 -11.76
N GLY A 240 -5.40 -27.96 -10.46
CA GLY A 240 -4.52 -28.96 -9.85
C GLY A 240 -3.19 -28.41 -9.29
N PHE A 241 -2.79 -27.18 -9.64
CA PHE A 241 -1.59 -26.57 -9.07
C PHE A 241 -1.71 -26.47 -7.54
N GLY A 242 -0.78 -27.08 -6.78
CA GLY A 242 -0.84 -27.06 -5.32
C GLY A 242 0.24 -27.92 -4.67
N LYS A 243 0.99 -27.35 -3.73
CA LYS A 243 2.27 -27.92 -3.25
C LYS A 243 3.25 -28.21 -4.39
N GLU A 244 3.23 -27.38 -5.43
CA GLU A 244 4.10 -27.44 -6.59
C GLU A 244 5.01 -26.20 -6.64
N LEU A 245 6.16 -26.35 -7.28
CA LEU A 245 7.15 -25.30 -7.52
C LEU A 245 7.37 -25.15 -9.03
N PHE A 246 7.87 -24.00 -9.43
CA PHE A 246 8.37 -23.79 -10.78
C PHE A 246 9.72 -24.48 -10.98
N GLU A 247 10.11 -24.67 -12.23
CA GLU A 247 11.49 -25.03 -12.55
C GLU A 247 12.44 -23.89 -12.14
N SER A 248 13.58 -24.25 -11.55
CA SER A 248 14.59 -23.28 -11.18
C SER A 248 15.27 -22.67 -12.40
N ASP A 249 15.64 -21.40 -12.28
CA ASP A 249 16.32 -20.61 -13.31
C ASP A 249 17.47 -19.85 -12.64
N LEU A 250 18.58 -20.55 -12.37
CA LEU A 250 19.75 -20.00 -11.70
C LEU A 250 20.49 -18.97 -12.55
N ASP A 251 20.55 -19.18 -13.86
CA ASP A 251 21.25 -18.29 -14.81
C ASP A 251 20.71 -16.85 -14.73
N ARG A 252 19.40 -16.71 -14.60
CA ARG A 252 18.74 -15.41 -14.41
C ARG A 252 19.25 -14.64 -13.19
N ILE A 253 19.64 -15.33 -12.14
CA ILE A 253 20.00 -14.73 -10.85
C ILE A 253 21.51 -14.79 -10.56
N MET A 254 22.33 -15.25 -11.53
CA MET A 254 23.75 -15.52 -11.33
C MET A 254 24.55 -14.30 -10.85
N GLU A 255 24.25 -13.11 -11.36
CA GLU A 255 24.88 -11.84 -10.93
C GLU A 255 24.73 -11.61 -9.41
N HIS A 256 23.59 -11.99 -8.85
CA HIS A 256 23.32 -11.84 -7.42
C HIS A 256 23.95 -12.98 -6.60
N ILE A 257 24.10 -14.17 -7.19
CA ILE A 257 24.85 -15.28 -6.58
C ILE A 257 26.33 -14.90 -6.46
N GLU A 258 26.91 -14.30 -7.51
CA GLU A 258 28.27 -13.77 -7.49
C GLU A 258 28.44 -12.69 -6.41
N ALA A 259 27.53 -11.73 -6.32
CA ALA A 259 27.53 -10.74 -5.25
C ALA A 259 27.46 -11.38 -3.84
N ALA A 260 26.62 -12.41 -3.67
CA ALA A 260 26.53 -13.14 -2.41
C ALA A 260 27.83 -13.87 -2.07
N MET A 261 28.50 -14.48 -3.05
CA MET A 261 29.80 -15.12 -2.87
C MET A 261 30.92 -14.13 -2.53
N GLU A 262 30.87 -12.90 -3.04
CA GLU A 262 31.84 -11.85 -2.68
C GLU A 262 31.64 -11.32 -1.26
N MET A 263 30.38 -11.15 -0.84
CA MET A 263 30.01 -10.66 0.48
C MET A 263 30.12 -11.73 1.58
N VAL A 264 29.90 -13.01 1.25
CA VAL A 264 30.03 -14.15 2.19
C VAL A 264 30.94 -15.21 1.56
N PRO A 265 32.28 -15.07 1.67
CA PRO A 265 33.25 -15.85 0.89
C PRO A 265 33.17 -17.38 1.04
N VAL A 266 32.62 -17.87 2.15
CA VAL A 266 32.43 -19.31 2.38
C VAL A 266 31.46 -19.94 1.36
N LEU A 267 30.57 -19.14 0.74
CA LEU A 267 29.68 -19.61 -0.31
C LEU A 267 30.42 -20.09 -1.57
N ARG A 268 31.63 -19.57 -1.85
CA ARG A 268 32.44 -19.98 -3.02
C ARG A 268 32.83 -21.46 -3.01
N LYS A 269 32.80 -22.10 -1.84
CA LYS A 269 33.14 -23.52 -1.66
C LYS A 269 31.92 -24.39 -1.35
N ALA A 270 30.74 -23.80 -1.19
CA ALA A 270 29.54 -24.51 -0.77
C ALA A 270 28.80 -25.06 -1.99
N ASP A 271 28.30 -26.29 -1.89
CA ASP A 271 27.44 -26.87 -2.92
C ASP A 271 25.99 -26.41 -2.74
N ILE A 272 25.28 -26.23 -3.85
CA ILE A 272 23.83 -25.99 -3.84
C ILE A 272 23.12 -27.34 -3.65
N VAL A 273 22.31 -27.44 -2.60
CA VAL A 273 21.45 -28.62 -2.34
C VAL A 273 20.09 -28.48 -3.00
N ASN A 274 19.53 -27.27 -3.00
CA ASN A 274 18.21 -27.04 -3.56
C ASN A 274 18.03 -25.60 -4.04
N THR A 275 17.17 -25.41 -5.04
CA THR A 275 16.71 -24.10 -5.51
C THR A 275 15.19 -24.12 -5.52
N ILE A 276 14.58 -23.26 -4.71
CA ILE A 276 13.13 -23.21 -4.56
C ILE A 276 12.63 -22.04 -5.38
N ALA A 277 11.84 -22.34 -6.40
CA ALA A 277 11.23 -21.38 -7.30
C ALA A 277 9.71 -21.41 -7.14
N GLY A 278 9.10 -20.36 -6.62
CA GLY A 278 7.68 -20.39 -6.25
C GLY A 278 6.92 -19.10 -6.56
N PRO A 279 5.58 -19.17 -6.66
CA PRO A 279 4.74 -18.01 -6.87
C PRO A 279 4.56 -17.19 -5.58
N ILE A 280 4.65 -15.87 -5.69
CA ILE A 280 4.20 -14.91 -4.67
C ILE A 280 3.14 -14.02 -5.29
N THR A 281 2.02 -13.78 -4.59
CA THR A 281 0.97 -12.92 -5.12
C THR A 281 1.29 -11.45 -4.85
N TYR A 282 1.59 -10.69 -5.90
CA TYR A 282 1.88 -9.26 -5.80
C TYR A 282 0.66 -8.45 -6.18
N SER A 283 0.42 -7.38 -5.43
CA SER A 283 -0.30 -6.20 -5.94
C SER A 283 0.70 -5.28 -6.66
N SER A 284 0.20 -4.20 -7.26
CA SER A 284 1.03 -3.24 -8.00
C SER A 284 2.13 -2.58 -7.16
N ASP A 285 1.89 -2.36 -5.86
CA ASP A 285 2.77 -1.61 -4.95
C ASP A 285 3.43 -2.49 -3.87
N ILE A 286 3.52 -3.81 -4.09
CA ILE A 286 3.98 -4.88 -3.18
C ILE A 286 3.17 -5.06 -1.88
N LEU A 287 2.39 -4.06 -1.47
CA LEU A 287 1.61 -4.10 -0.23
C LEU A 287 0.33 -4.92 -0.42
N PRO A 288 -0.13 -5.62 0.62
CA PRO A 288 -1.36 -6.40 0.50
C PRO A 288 -2.60 -5.49 0.34
N MET A 289 -3.71 -6.11 -0.02
CA MET A 289 -5.04 -5.53 0.04
C MET A 289 -5.77 -6.16 1.23
N VAL A 290 -6.05 -5.37 2.27
CA VAL A 290 -6.59 -5.84 3.56
C VAL A 290 -7.72 -4.92 4.04
N GLY A 291 -8.94 -5.45 4.12
CA GLY A 291 -10.09 -4.69 4.60
C GLY A 291 -11.42 -5.05 3.90
N PRO A 292 -12.50 -4.32 4.19
CA PRO A 292 -13.78 -4.47 3.51
C PRO A 292 -13.71 -3.87 2.12
N HIS A 293 -14.28 -4.54 1.13
CA HIS A 293 -14.29 -4.06 -0.25
C HIS A 293 -15.50 -3.17 -0.51
N GLN A 294 -15.29 -1.95 -1.02
CA GLN A 294 -16.35 -1.05 -1.47
C GLN A 294 -17.23 -1.69 -2.57
N GLY A 295 -18.51 -1.34 -2.61
CA GLY A 295 -19.45 -1.79 -3.64
C GLY A 295 -20.02 -3.21 -3.43
N VAL A 296 -19.49 -4.01 -2.50
CA VAL A 296 -19.99 -5.36 -2.22
C VAL A 296 -20.12 -5.59 -0.72
N ARG A 297 -21.37 -5.75 -0.25
CA ARG A 297 -21.69 -5.88 1.18
C ARG A 297 -21.06 -7.13 1.80
N ASN A 298 -20.41 -6.96 2.96
CA ASN A 298 -19.83 -8.05 3.75
C ASN A 298 -18.81 -8.93 3.01
N TYR A 299 -18.17 -8.42 1.95
CA TYR A 299 -17.01 -9.04 1.31
C TYR A 299 -15.74 -8.35 1.79
N TRP A 300 -14.85 -9.14 2.39
CA TRP A 300 -13.56 -8.68 2.90
C TRP A 300 -12.43 -9.38 2.16
N VAL A 301 -11.26 -8.76 2.15
CA VAL A 301 -10.07 -9.34 1.54
C VAL A 301 -8.87 -9.26 2.48
N ALA A 302 -7.99 -10.24 2.38
CA ALA A 302 -6.60 -10.19 2.81
C ALA A 302 -5.79 -10.96 1.75
N ILE A 303 -5.34 -10.24 0.72
CA ILE A 303 -4.79 -10.80 -0.52
C ILE A 303 -3.57 -9.99 -1.01
N GLY A 304 -2.80 -10.53 -1.96
CA GLY A 304 -1.67 -9.80 -2.55
C GLY A 304 -0.46 -9.62 -1.61
N PHE A 305 -0.21 -10.61 -0.75
CA PHE A 305 0.88 -10.54 0.21
C PHE A 305 2.25 -10.83 -0.44
N GLY A 306 3.06 -9.78 -0.66
CA GLY A 306 4.49 -9.94 -0.96
C GLY A 306 5.30 -10.56 0.18
N TYR A 307 4.86 -10.34 1.43
CA TYR A 307 5.53 -10.79 2.66
C TYR A 307 4.56 -11.48 3.64
N GLY A 308 3.84 -12.49 3.15
CA GLY A 308 2.74 -13.12 3.90
C GLY A 308 3.14 -13.68 5.26
N ILE A 309 4.34 -14.26 5.41
CA ILE A 309 4.77 -14.90 6.66
C ILE A 309 4.90 -13.89 7.81
N ILE A 310 5.59 -12.77 7.59
CA ILE A 310 5.73 -11.72 8.61
C ILE A 310 4.44 -10.90 8.79
N HIS A 311 3.58 -10.82 7.77
CA HIS A 311 2.32 -10.09 7.91
C HIS A 311 1.19 -10.90 8.56
N ALA A 312 1.20 -12.24 8.48
CA ALA A 312 0.04 -13.08 8.79
C ALA A 312 -0.55 -12.84 10.20
N GLY A 313 0.27 -12.88 11.26
CA GLY A 313 -0.20 -12.69 12.63
C GLY A 313 -0.83 -11.32 12.86
N GLY A 314 -0.10 -10.25 12.53
CA GLY A 314 -0.54 -8.87 12.69
C GLY A 314 -1.76 -8.53 11.83
N MET A 315 -1.80 -8.98 10.58
CA MET A 315 -2.95 -8.74 9.70
C MET A 315 -4.18 -9.56 10.11
N GLY A 316 -3.98 -10.78 10.62
CA GLY A 316 -5.06 -11.55 11.24
C GLY A 316 -5.70 -10.80 12.41
N LYS A 317 -4.88 -10.25 13.31
CA LYS A 317 -5.37 -9.40 14.42
C LYS A 317 -6.07 -8.14 13.93
N TYR A 318 -5.45 -7.41 13.00
CA TYR A 318 -5.99 -6.17 12.45
C TYR A 318 -7.37 -6.36 11.83
N LEU A 319 -7.50 -7.36 10.95
CA LEU A 319 -8.75 -7.64 10.25
C LEU A 319 -9.83 -8.19 11.19
N SER A 320 -9.43 -9.03 12.17
CA SER A 320 -10.34 -9.53 13.21
C SER A 320 -10.93 -8.40 14.04
N ASP A 321 -10.08 -7.50 14.55
CA ASP A 321 -10.51 -6.33 15.33
C ASP A 321 -11.48 -5.46 14.51
N TRP A 322 -11.18 -5.22 13.23
CA TRP A 322 -12.07 -4.42 12.38
C TRP A 322 -13.41 -5.11 12.14
N ILE A 323 -13.43 -6.41 11.88
CA ILE A 323 -14.67 -7.17 11.67
C ILE A 323 -15.54 -7.17 12.93
N LEU A 324 -14.94 -7.24 14.12
CA LEU A 324 -15.66 -7.32 15.39
C LEU A 324 -16.14 -5.94 15.87
N GLU A 325 -15.29 -4.93 15.77
CA GLU A 325 -15.54 -3.59 16.33
C GLU A 325 -16.18 -2.62 15.33
N GLY A 326 -16.18 -2.96 14.03
CA GLY A 326 -16.79 -2.15 12.97
C GLY A 326 -15.95 -0.96 12.50
N GLU A 327 -14.75 -0.77 13.04
CA GLU A 327 -13.78 0.26 12.64
C GLU A 327 -12.34 -0.29 12.74
N PRO A 328 -11.37 0.22 11.96
CA PRO A 328 -9.99 -0.27 12.03
C PRO A 328 -9.37 0.06 13.41
N PRO A 329 -8.57 -0.85 14.01
CA PRO A 329 -7.97 -0.61 15.33
C PRO A 329 -6.92 0.52 15.33
N PHE A 330 -6.31 0.78 14.19
CA PHE A 330 -5.45 1.91 13.89
C PHE A 330 -5.44 2.13 12.37
N ASP A 331 -4.95 3.27 11.89
CA ASP A 331 -4.95 3.54 10.46
C ASP A 331 -3.96 2.64 9.69
N LEU A 332 -4.44 2.04 8.61
CA LEU A 332 -3.65 1.29 7.64
C LEU A 332 -4.19 1.53 6.22
N ILE A 333 -4.53 2.78 5.88
CA ILE A 333 -5.05 3.10 4.55
C ILE A 333 -4.06 2.71 3.43
N GLU A 334 -2.76 2.59 3.72
CA GLU A 334 -1.75 2.11 2.77
C GLU A 334 -1.99 0.66 2.29
N VAL A 335 -2.77 -0.14 3.01
CA VAL A 335 -3.18 -1.49 2.57
C VAL A 335 -4.67 -1.58 2.21
N ASP A 336 -5.40 -0.46 2.19
CA ASP A 336 -6.81 -0.44 1.87
C ASP A 336 -7.05 -1.11 0.50
N PRO A 337 -7.99 -2.07 0.39
CA PRO A 337 -8.21 -2.81 -0.85
C PRO A 337 -8.73 -1.92 -1.98
N ASN A 338 -9.32 -0.77 -1.65
CA ASN A 338 -9.94 0.15 -2.59
C ASN A 338 -9.03 1.36 -2.92
N ARG A 339 -7.73 1.32 -2.59
CA ARG A 339 -6.75 2.29 -3.11
C ARG A 339 -6.51 2.15 -4.62
N TYR A 340 -6.90 1.01 -5.17
CA TYR A 340 -6.93 0.71 -6.59
C TYR A 340 -8.31 0.98 -7.18
N GLY A 341 -8.40 1.09 -8.52
CA GLY A 341 -9.65 1.37 -9.21
C GLY A 341 -9.65 0.85 -10.64
N LYS A 342 -10.54 1.41 -11.47
CA LYS A 342 -10.68 1.02 -12.89
C LYS A 342 -9.36 1.17 -13.67
N TRP A 343 -8.60 2.21 -13.34
CA TRP A 343 -7.29 2.52 -13.91
C TRP A 343 -6.20 1.47 -13.62
N THR A 344 -6.42 0.60 -12.63
CA THR A 344 -5.48 -0.45 -12.25
C THR A 344 -5.68 -1.68 -13.13
N THR A 345 -5.49 -1.50 -14.44
CA THR A 345 -5.67 -2.57 -15.43
C THR A 345 -4.66 -3.71 -15.23
N THR A 346 -4.84 -4.81 -15.94
CA THR A 346 -3.89 -5.94 -15.92
C THR A 346 -2.51 -5.53 -16.41
N GLU A 347 -2.43 -4.62 -17.39
CA GLU A 347 -1.19 -4.10 -17.96
C GLU A 347 -0.45 -3.23 -16.94
N TYR A 348 -1.17 -2.30 -16.28
CA TYR A 348 -0.60 -1.51 -15.19
C TYR A 348 -0.12 -2.43 -14.06
N THR A 349 -0.93 -3.40 -13.66
CA THR A 349 -0.62 -4.35 -12.58
C THR A 349 0.66 -5.12 -12.88
N ALA A 350 0.81 -5.65 -14.09
CA ALA A 350 2.00 -6.39 -14.50
C ALA A 350 3.25 -5.49 -14.52
N ALA A 351 3.16 -4.31 -15.14
CA ALA A 351 4.27 -3.35 -15.20
C ALA A 351 4.72 -2.90 -13.80
N LYS A 352 3.77 -2.57 -12.92
CA LYS A 352 4.08 -2.06 -11.58
C LYS A 352 4.52 -3.15 -10.61
N ALA A 353 3.98 -4.36 -10.70
CA ALA A 353 4.44 -5.49 -9.90
C ALA A 353 5.88 -5.90 -10.28
N ARG A 354 6.23 -5.83 -11.57
CA ARG A 354 7.60 -6.02 -12.06
C ARG A 354 8.55 -4.97 -11.46
N GLU A 355 8.17 -3.70 -11.50
CA GLU A 355 8.93 -2.61 -10.87
C GLU A 355 9.08 -2.82 -9.36
N SER A 356 7.97 -3.13 -8.67
CA SER A 356 7.97 -3.38 -7.23
C SER A 356 8.85 -4.57 -6.82
N TYR A 357 9.00 -5.59 -7.67
CA TYR A 357 9.92 -6.70 -7.45
C TYR A 357 11.38 -6.25 -7.60
N GLY A 358 11.74 -5.62 -8.73
CA GLY A 358 13.10 -5.16 -8.97
C GLY A 358 13.57 -4.08 -7.98
N PHE A 359 12.63 -3.26 -7.51
CA PHE A 359 12.89 -2.19 -6.55
C PHE A 359 12.86 -2.65 -5.09
N ASN A 360 12.98 -3.96 -4.82
CA ASN A 360 12.92 -4.47 -3.45
C ASN A 360 13.95 -3.85 -2.50
N ASN A 361 15.14 -3.58 -3.03
CA ASN A 361 16.30 -3.16 -2.25
C ASN A 361 16.95 -1.86 -2.76
N ILE A 362 16.28 -1.12 -3.65
CA ILE A 362 16.75 0.24 -4.01
C ILE A 362 16.76 1.15 -2.78
N VAL A 363 17.41 2.30 -2.87
CA VAL A 363 17.38 3.30 -1.79
C VAL A 363 15.98 3.89 -1.69
N GLY A 364 15.33 3.75 -0.53
CA GLY A 364 14.04 4.36 -0.23
C GLY A 364 14.18 5.83 0.13
N TYR A 365 14.12 6.72 -0.86
CA TYR A 365 14.22 8.16 -0.65
C TYR A 365 12.88 8.77 -0.17
N PRO A 366 12.89 9.90 0.55
CA PRO A 366 11.69 10.70 0.71
C PRO A 366 11.26 11.26 -0.65
N LYS A 367 9.94 11.32 -0.88
CA LYS A 367 9.35 11.78 -2.15
C LYS A 367 9.82 10.93 -3.35
N GLU A 368 9.96 9.63 -3.12
CA GLU A 368 10.27 8.66 -4.16
C GLU A 368 9.24 8.72 -5.29
N GLU A 369 9.75 8.76 -6.53
CA GLU A 369 8.95 8.67 -7.74
C GLU A 369 9.28 7.38 -8.48
N ARG A 370 8.23 6.74 -9.00
CA ARG A 370 8.31 5.50 -9.77
C ARG A 370 7.55 5.66 -11.07
N PHE A 371 8.05 5.07 -12.16
CA PHE A 371 7.63 5.45 -13.53
C PHE A 371 6.94 4.32 -14.29
N ALA A 372 7.11 3.05 -13.90
CA ALA A 372 6.46 1.95 -14.60
C ALA A 372 4.94 2.10 -14.60
N GLY A 373 4.31 1.76 -15.73
CA GLY A 373 2.86 1.82 -15.93
C GLY A 373 2.26 3.23 -16.07
N ARG A 374 3.08 4.30 -16.10
CA ARG A 374 2.60 5.68 -16.21
C ARG A 374 2.74 6.24 -17.64
N PRO A 375 1.85 7.15 -18.06
CA PRO A 375 0.60 7.55 -17.39
C PRO A 375 -0.47 6.45 -17.51
N THR A 376 -1.46 6.46 -16.61
CA THR A 376 -2.64 5.58 -16.70
C THR A 376 -3.73 6.20 -17.59
N GLU A 377 -4.86 5.50 -17.77
CA GLU A 377 -6.05 6.07 -18.40
C GLU A 377 -6.69 7.23 -17.58
N ARG A 378 -6.36 7.33 -16.29
CA ARG A 378 -6.95 8.32 -15.36
C ARG A 378 -6.22 9.66 -15.43
N THR A 379 -6.28 10.30 -16.59
CA THR A 379 -5.74 11.65 -16.80
C THR A 379 -6.83 12.63 -17.22
N SER A 380 -6.65 13.90 -16.89
CA SER A 380 -7.50 14.97 -17.41
C SER A 380 -6.91 15.52 -18.72
N GLY A 381 -7.70 16.29 -19.48
CA GLY A 381 -7.18 17.01 -20.65
C GLY A 381 -6.06 18.02 -20.32
N LEU A 382 -5.83 18.35 -19.04
CA LEU A 382 -4.71 19.20 -18.62
C LEU A 382 -3.37 18.45 -18.61
N TYR A 383 -3.37 17.12 -18.53
CA TYR A 383 -2.13 16.34 -18.52
C TYR A 383 -1.25 16.67 -19.73
N ASP A 384 -1.81 16.63 -20.94
CA ASP A 384 -1.06 16.90 -22.17
C ASP A 384 -0.56 18.35 -22.25
N LEU A 385 -1.30 19.29 -21.67
CA LEU A 385 -0.91 20.70 -21.62
C LEU A 385 0.27 20.95 -20.66
N LEU A 386 0.36 20.17 -19.58
CA LEU A 386 1.25 20.42 -18.46
C LEU A 386 2.47 19.49 -18.41
N LYS A 387 2.40 18.26 -18.97
CA LYS A 387 3.43 17.21 -18.80
C LYS A 387 4.86 17.62 -19.19
N SER A 388 5.02 18.55 -20.12
CA SER A 388 6.33 19.07 -20.54
C SER A 388 6.85 20.25 -19.71
N LYS A 389 6.07 20.73 -18.74
CA LYS A 389 6.31 21.97 -17.98
C LYS A 389 6.44 21.75 -16.48
N CYS A 390 6.28 20.52 -16.01
CA CYS A 390 6.33 20.16 -14.60
C CYS A 390 6.81 18.72 -14.40
N SER A 391 7.18 18.40 -13.16
CA SER A 391 7.30 17.00 -12.73
C SER A 391 5.92 16.49 -12.40
N MET A 392 5.44 15.48 -13.11
CA MET A 392 4.16 14.84 -12.81
C MET A 392 4.35 13.83 -11.70
N GLY A 393 3.53 13.94 -10.66
CA GLY A 393 3.41 12.99 -9.58
C GLY A 393 2.27 12.00 -9.80
N PHE A 394 2.48 10.78 -9.33
CA PHE A 394 1.45 9.74 -9.36
C PHE A 394 0.61 9.74 -8.09
N HIS A 395 -0.72 9.86 -8.22
CA HIS A 395 -1.65 9.86 -7.09
C HIS A 395 -2.93 9.08 -7.42
N ALA A 396 -3.08 7.86 -6.90
CA ALA A 396 -4.28 7.03 -7.08
C ALA A 396 -4.74 6.91 -8.55
N GLY A 397 -3.78 6.68 -9.45
CA GLY A 397 -3.96 6.58 -10.89
C GLY A 397 -3.75 7.90 -11.65
N TRP A 398 -3.93 9.04 -10.98
CA TRP A 398 -3.80 10.36 -11.60
C TRP A 398 -2.35 10.79 -11.78
N GLU A 399 -2.11 11.60 -12.81
CA GLU A 399 -0.90 12.39 -13.00
C GLU A 399 -1.18 13.84 -12.57
N GLN A 400 -0.54 14.30 -11.50
CA GLN A 400 -0.73 15.64 -10.94
C GLN A 400 0.61 16.37 -10.81
N PRO A 401 0.74 17.63 -11.27
CA PRO A 401 2.00 18.38 -11.13
C PRO A 401 2.48 18.50 -9.68
N HIS A 402 3.72 18.09 -9.40
CA HIS A 402 4.39 18.31 -8.11
C HIS A 402 5.05 19.69 -8.04
N TRP A 403 5.75 20.08 -9.11
CA TRP A 403 6.46 21.37 -9.23
C TRP A 403 6.72 21.70 -10.70
N PHE A 404 6.84 22.98 -11.03
CA PHE A 404 6.90 23.52 -12.39
C PHE A 404 8.27 24.04 -12.79
N TYR A 405 8.64 23.77 -14.04
CA TYR A 405 9.92 24.12 -14.63
C TYR A 405 9.93 25.58 -15.15
N LYS A 406 11.10 26.21 -15.06
CA LYS A 406 11.48 27.43 -15.78
C LYS A 406 12.76 27.19 -16.59
N PRO A 407 12.99 27.96 -17.66
CA PRO A 407 14.28 27.94 -18.35
C PRO A 407 15.43 28.17 -17.37
N GLY A 408 16.41 27.28 -17.37
CA GLY A 408 17.57 27.31 -16.47
C GLY A 408 17.45 26.44 -15.21
N ASP A 409 16.28 25.87 -14.92
CA ASP A 409 16.16 24.88 -13.85
C ASP A 409 16.79 23.54 -14.21
N GLU A 410 17.33 22.83 -13.22
CA GLU A 410 17.68 21.42 -13.36
C GLU A 410 16.41 20.57 -13.27
N THR A 411 15.95 20.03 -14.40
CA THR A 411 14.74 19.21 -14.49
C THR A 411 15.02 17.71 -14.26
N GLY A 412 13.95 16.93 -14.11
CA GLY A 412 14.01 15.49 -13.94
C GLY A 412 14.11 15.03 -12.48
N TYR A 413 14.10 13.71 -12.30
CA TYR A 413 14.07 13.08 -10.99
C TYR A 413 15.44 13.09 -10.30
N LYS A 414 15.53 13.81 -9.17
CA LYS A 414 16.74 13.94 -8.34
C LYS A 414 16.39 13.68 -6.87
N PRO A 415 16.10 12.42 -6.49
CA PRO A 415 15.73 12.11 -5.12
C PRO A 415 16.91 12.35 -4.17
N SER A 416 16.61 12.77 -2.94
CA SER A 416 17.63 13.07 -1.93
C SER A 416 17.05 13.02 -0.53
N PHE A 417 17.86 12.64 0.45
CA PHE A 417 17.53 12.80 1.88
C PHE A 417 17.62 14.25 2.37
N ARG A 418 18.06 15.17 1.49
CA ARG A 418 18.22 16.61 1.75
C ARG A 418 17.44 17.42 0.71
N ARG A 419 17.55 18.75 0.77
CA ARG A 419 17.01 19.64 -0.29
C ARG A 419 17.59 19.24 -1.66
N THR A 420 16.79 19.33 -2.70
CA THR A 420 17.15 18.95 -4.08
C THR A 420 16.57 19.93 -5.10
N ASN A 421 16.68 19.63 -6.40
CA ASN A 421 16.43 20.50 -7.54
C ASN A 421 15.08 21.25 -7.56
N TRP A 422 14.04 20.74 -6.90
CA TRP A 422 12.73 21.41 -6.80
C TRP A 422 12.64 22.46 -5.67
N PHE A 423 13.65 22.62 -4.82
CA PHE A 423 13.58 23.51 -3.65
C PHE A 423 13.33 24.97 -4.03
N ASP A 424 14.14 25.52 -4.93
CA ASP A 424 13.97 26.89 -5.41
C ASP A 424 12.74 27.07 -6.33
N PRO A 425 12.45 26.15 -7.27
CA PRO A 425 11.18 26.15 -8.00
C PRO A 425 9.94 26.26 -7.12
N VAL A 426 9.82 25.42 -6.09
CA VAL A 426 8.72 25.48 -5.13
C VAL A 426 8.70 26.82 -4.37
N GLY A 427 9.87 27.36 -4.02
CA GLY A 427 9.98 28.69 -3.44
C GLY A 427 9.44 29.81 -4.35
N ARG A 428 9.62 29.69 -5.67
CA ARG A 428 9.05 30.63 -6.65
C ARG A 428 7.55 30.45 -6.82
N GLU A 429 7.05 29.22 -6.82
CA GLU A 429 5.61 28.92 -6.86
C GLU A 429 4.89 29.47 -5.63
N TYR A 430 5.51 29.31 -4.45
CA TYR A 430 5.03 29.94 -3.22
C TYR A 430 4.90 31.47 -3.39
N LYS A 431 5.95 32.15 -3.86
CA LYS A 431 5.90 33.61 -4.12
C LYS A 431 4.83 33.96 -5.14
N GLN A 432 4.66 33.17 -6.20
CA GLN A 432 3.63 33.38 -7.22
C GLN A 432 2.21 33.39 -6.63
N VAL A 433 1.91 32.46 -5.72
CA VAL A 433 0.60 32.42 -5.03
C VAL A 433 0.45 33.54 -4.02
N MET A 434 1.52 33.84 -3.27
CA MET A 434 1.49 34.88 -2.22
C MET A 434 1.36 36.30 -2.78
N GLU A 435 2.10 36.59 -3.85
CA GLU A 435 2.25 37.94 -4.41
C GLU A 435 1.34 38.19 -5.63
N LYS A 436 0.88 37.12 -6.29
CA LYS A 436 0.13 37.23 -7.55
C LYS A 436 -1.11 36.33 -7.61
N VAL A 437 -1.08 35.33 -8.49
CA VAL A 437 -2.16 34.36 -8.70
C VAL A 437 -1.54 33.10 -9.29
N GLY A 438 -1.75 31.97 -8.63
CA GLY A 438 -1.39 30.64 -9.11
C GLY A 438 -2.63 29.87 -9.54
N VAL A 439 -2.44 28.93 -10.47
CA VAL A 439 -3.45 27.95 -10.87
C VAL A 439 -2.88 26.57 -10.63
N ILE A 440 -3.63 25.71 -9.95
CA ILE A 440 -3.24 24.32 -9.70
C ILE A 440 -4.35 23.37 -10.11
N ASP A 441 -3.97 22.27 -10.75
CA ASP A 441 -4.86 21.16 -11.08
C ASP A 441 -5.12 20.32 -9.82
N LEU A 442 -6.38 20.31 -9.38
CA LEU A 442 -6.88 19.52 -8.26
C LEU A 442 -7.92 18.48 -8.73
N SER A 443 -7.96 18.19 -10.02
CA SER A 443 -8.80 17.15 -10.60
C SER A 443 -8.70 15.79 -9.89
N PRO A 444 -7.59 15.38 -9.25
CA PRO A 444 -7.53 14.10 -8.54
C PRO A 444 -8.47 13.91 -7.35
N PHE A 445 -9.09 14.96 -6.79
CA PHE A 445 -9.97 14.81 -5.62
C PHE A 445 -11.04 13.73 -5.81
N GLY A 446 -11.41 13.00 -4.75
CA GLY A 446 -12.62 12.18 -4.73
C GLY A 446 -13.86 13.08 -4.64
N LYS A 447 -14.92 12.78 -5.40
CA LYS A 447 -16.09 13.67 -5.58
C LYS A 447 -17.38 12.88 -5.60
N PHE A 448 -18.29 13.18 -4.67
CA PHE A 448 -19.56 12.46 -4.54
C PHE A 448 -20.74 13.44 -4.57
N LYS A 449 -21.74 13.17 -5.42
CA LYS A 449 -23.04 13.83 -5.32
C LYS A 449 -23.94 13.02 -4.41
N VAL A 450 -24.57 13.68 -3.44
CA VAL A 450 -25.52 13.06 -2.51
C VAL A 450 -26.83 13.82 -2.54
N LYS A 451 -27.92 13.12 -2.85
CA LYS A 451 -29.28 13.69 -2.90
C LYS A 451 -30.32 12.70 -2.38
N GLY A 452 -31.57 13.13 -2.32
CA GLY A 452 -32.71 12.32 -1.85
C GLY A 452 -33.29 12.80 -0.53
N PRO A 453 -34.46 12.28 -0.12
CA PRO A 453 -35.22 12.80 1.01
C PRO A 453 -34.49 12.71 2.36
N ASP A 454 -33.59 11.73 2.52
CA ASP A 454 -32.84 11.53 3.76
C ASP A 454 -31.41 12.11 3.72
N SER A 455 -31.02 12.84 2.67
CA SER A 455 -29.63 13.30 2.49
C SER A 455 -29.14 14.17 3.66
N VAL A 456 -29.95 15.14 4.10
CA VAL A 456 -29.62 16.00 5.25
C VAL A 456 -29.44 15.16 6.52
N LYS A 457 -30.36 14.22 6.78
CA LYS A 457 -30.35 13.37 7.97
C LYS A 457 -29.13 12.44 7.98
N LEU A 458 -28.79 11.86 6.83
CA LEU A 458 -27.59 11.04 6.67
C LEU A 458 -26.34 11.86 6.97
N LEU A 459 -26.19 13.03 6.34
CA LEU A 459 -24.98 13.83 6.50
C LEU A 459 -24.84 14.37 7.93
N ASP A 460 -25.94 14.79 8.56
CA ASP A 460 -25.95 15.25 9.96
C ASP A 460 -25.56 14.15 10.95
N HIS A 461 -25.79 12.87 10.61
CA HIS A 461 -25.34 11.73 11.42
C HIS A 461 -23.89 11.32 11.13
N LEU A 462 -23.46 11.41 9.86
CA LEU A 462 -22.11 11.03 9.45
C LEU A 462 -21.04 12.00 9.92
N PHE A 463 -21.38 13.28 9.94
CA PHE A 463 -20.43 14.37 10.08
C PHE A 463 -20.49 15.01 11.46
N ALA A 464 -19.33 15.31 12.03
CA ALA A 464 -19.23 15.96 13.33
C ALA A 464 -19.51 17.48 13.29
N ASN A 465 -19.36 18.12 12.13
CA ASN A 465 -19.73 19.53 11.93
C ASN A 465 -21.17 19.64 11.43
N VAL A 466 -21.79 20.80 11.64
CA VAL A 466 -23.16 21.08 11.17
C VAL A 466 -23.27 20.94 9.65
N VAL A 467 -24.41 20.47 9.16
CA VAL A 467 -24.69 20.47 7.72
C VAL A 467 -24.75 21.92 7.21
N PRO A 468 -23.98 22.29 6.15
CA PRO A 468 -23.96 23.65 5.64
C PRO A 468 -25.32 24.03 5.05
N LYS A 469 -25.65 25.33 5.11
CA LYS A 469 -26.84 25.89 4.44
C LYS A 469 -26.67 25.88 2.92
N VAL A 470 -27.78 25.95 2.19
CA VAL A 470 -27.80 26.07 0.73
C VAL A 470 -26.95 27.25 0.27
N GLY A 471 -26.13 27.04 -0.77
CA GLY A 471 -25.16 28.00 -1.29
C GLY A 471 -23.90 28.14 -0.43
N SER A 472 -23.69 27.25 0.54
CA SER A 472 -22.54 27.28 1.45
C SER A 472 -21.79 25.95 1.47
N THR A 473 -20.55 26.03 1.94
CA THR A 473 -19.60 24.95 2.09
C THR A 473 -19.02 24.98 3.49
N ASN A 474 -18.62 23.84 4.04
CA ASN A 474 -17.74 23.78 5.21
C ASN A 474 -16.81 22.58 5.12
N ILE A 475 -15.87 22.52 6.07
CA ILE A 475 -15.04 21.35 6.31
C ILE A 475 -15.68 20.53 7.42
N SER A 476 -15.76 19.23 7.23
CA SER A 476 -16.38 18.33 8.17
C SER A 476 -15.66 16.98 8.24
N HIS A 477 -15.82 16.28 9.35
CA HIS A 477 -15.11 15.03 9.64
C HIS A 477 -16.10 13.90 9.86
N MET A 478 -15.87 12.77 9.19
CA MET A 478 -16.53 11.52 9.55
C MET A 478 -15.75 10.87 10.68
N LEU A 479 -16.42 10.61 11.80
CA LEU A 479 -15.81 9.97 12.95
C LEU A 479 -16.18 8.48 13.01
N THR A 480 -15.25 7.66 13.49
CA THR A 480 -15.56 6.29 13.90
C THR A 480 -16.37 6.31 15.21
N PRO A 481 -17.10 5.23 15.54
CA PRO A 481 -17.80 5.11 16.83
C PRO A 481 -16.94 5.40 18.07
N ARG A 482 -15.63 5.11 18.02
CA ARG A 482 -14.66 5.43 19.10
C ARG A 482 -14.05 6.83 19.00
N GLY A 483 -14.56 7.70 18.13
CA GLY A 483 -14.15 9.10 18.00
C GLY A 483 -12.83 9.32 17.26
N LYS A 484 -12.39 8.38 16.42
CA LYS A 484 -11.24 8.60 15.51
C LYS A 484 -11.71 9.33 14.26
N VAL A 485 -10.87 10.19 13.69
CA VAL A 485 -11.17 10.81 12.40
C VAL A 485 -10.95 9.76 11.31
N TYR A 486 -12.04 9.21 10.77
CA TYR A 486 -11.99 8.27 9.64
C TYR A 486 -11.68 9.04 8.36
N ALA A 487 -12.31 10.20 8.17
CA ALA A 487 -12.12 11.03 6.99
C ALA A 487 -12.37 12.53 7.28
N GLU A 488 -11.74 13.38 6.47
CA GLU A 488 -12.04 14.81 6.36
C GLU A 488 -12.58 15.08 4.96
N LEU A 489 -13.72 15.76 4.86
CA LEU A 489 -14.34 16.12 3.59
C LEU A 489 -14.80 17.56 3.59
N THR A 490 -14.78 18.16 2.40
CA THR A 490 -15.50 19.40 2.13
C THR A 490 -16.95 19.06 1.77
N VAL A 491 -17.91 19.63 2.49
CA VAL A 491 -19.34 19.43 2.25
C VAL A 491 -19.92 20.72 1.68
N SER A 492 -20.49 20.67 0.48
CA SER A 492 -21.11 21.82 -0.18
C SER A 492 -22.57 21.56 -0.47
N GLN A 493 -23.49 22.42 -0.03
CA GLN A 493 -24.91 22.28 -0.34
C GLN A 493 -25.30 23.22 -1.49
N LEU A 494 -25.50 22.69 -2.70
CA LEU A 494 -25.78 23.50 -3.90
C LEU A 494 -27.27 23.83 -4.02
N TYR A 495 -28.14 22.84 -3.78
CA TYR A 495 -29.59 22.97 -3.74
C TYR A 495 -30.11 22.38 -2.43
N PRO A 496 -31.36 22.70 -2.02
CA PRO A 496 -31.97 22.08 -0.85
C PRO A 496 -31.91 20.54 -0.93
N GLY A 497 -31.15 19.92 -0.02
CA GLY A 497 -30.98 18.47 0.04
C GLY A 497 -30.04 17.85 -1.01
N GLU A 498 -29.31 18.65 -1.79
CA GLU A 498 -28.29 18.18 -2.74
C GLU A 498 -26.89 18.66 -2.35
N PHE A 499 -25.98 17.70 -2.19
CA PHE A 499 -24.64 17.95 -1.68
C PHE A 499 -23.57 17.47 -2.64
N MET A 500 -22.48 18.23 -2.72
CA MET A 500 -21.21 17.80 -3.28
C MET A 500 -20.22 17.58 -2.13
N LEU A 501 -19.73 16.35 -2.02
CA LEU A 501 -18.70 15.95 -1.06
C LEU A 501 -17.36 15.86 -1.80
N VAL A 502 -16.30 16.42 -1.24
CA VAL A 502 -14.96 16.38 -1.84
C VAL A 502 -13.94 15.88 -0.81
N THR A 503 -13.14 14.88 -1.20
CA THR A 503 -12.07 14.26 -0.39
C THR A 503 -10.76 14.13 -1.19
N GLY A 504 -9.69 13.69 -0.54
CA GLY A 504 -8.40 13.40 -1.19
C GLY A 504 -8.48 12.22 -2.16
N SER A 505 -7.61 12.21 -3.19
CA SER A 505 -7.55 11.14 -4.20
C SER A 505 -7.31 9.76 -3.59
N GLY A 506 -6.39 9.67 -2.61
CA GLY A 506 -6.08 8.42 -1.90
C GLY A 506 -7.16 7.94 -0.94
N SER A 507 -8.16 8.77 -0.64
CA SER A 507 -9.25 8.46 0.30
C SER A 507 -10.60 8.26 -0.40
N GLU A 508 -10.66 8.38 -1.74
CA GLU A 508 -11.91 8.33 -2.51
C GLU A 508 -12.80 7.14 -2.15
N LEU A 509 -12.36 5.92 -2.47
CA LEU A 509 -13.20 4.72 -2.25
C LEU A 509 -13.19 4.27 -0.79
N HIS A 510 -12.17 4.64 -0.02
CA HIS A 510 -12.12 4.45 1.43
C HIS A 510 -13.29 5.18 2.12
N ASP A 511 -13.51 6.43 1.75
CA ASP A 511 -14.55 7.30 2.30
C ASP A 511 -15.93 6.90 1.78
N LEU A 512 -16.05 6.67 0.46
CA LEU A 512 -17.31 6.27 -0.18
C LEU A 512 -17.88 5.00 0.46
N ARG A 513 -17.02 3.99 0.72
CA ARG A 513 -17.40 2.74 1.38
C ARG A 513 -18.07 2.98 2.74
N TRP A 514 -17.54 3.92 3.53
CA TRP A 514 -18.12 4.24 4.83
C TRP A 514 -19.50 4.87 4.68
N ILE A 515 -19.65 5.82 3.75
CA ILE A 515 -20.93 6.49 3.49
C ILE A 515 -21.99 5.46 3.06
N GLU A 516 -21.67 4.60 2.08
CA GLU A 516 -22.59 3.57 1.56
C GLU A 516 -23.01 2.54 2.63
N GLU A 517 -22.07 2.13 3.49
CA GLU A 517 -22.37 1.21 4.58
C GLU A 517 -23.34 1.85 5.60
N GLN A 518 -23.17 3.14 5.90
CA GLN A 518 -24.06 3.86 6.82
C GLN A 518 -25.45 4.10 6.22
N VAL A 519 -25.52 4.38 4.91
CA VAL A 519 -26.79 4.40 4.16
C VAL A 519 -27.54 3.08 4.36
N THR A 520 -26.83 1.98 4.15
CA THR A 520 -27.41 0.63 4.20
C THR A 520 -27.82 0.24 5.62
N ARG A 521 -26.95 0.47 6.63
CA ARG A 521 -27.23 0.15 8.03
C ARG A 521 -28.36 0.99 8.62
N GLY A 522 -28.41 2.28 8.28
CA GLY A 522 -29.43 3.21 8.77
C GLY A 522 -30.73 3.21 7.96
N GLY A 523 -30.78 2.49 6.84
CA GLY A 523 -31.96 2.44 5.96
C GLY A 523 -32.31 3.79 5.33
N TYR A 524 -31.30 4.63 5.05
CA TYR A 524 -31.49 5.96 4.50
C TYR A 524 -31.90 5.91 3.03
N LYS A 525 -32.92 6.70 2.63
CA LYS A 525 -33.34 6.85 1.24
C LYS A 525 -32.55 7.99 0.59
N VAL A 526 -31.38 7.65 0.07
CA VAL A 526 -30.49 8.59 -0.63
C VAL A 526 -29.99 7.98 -1.93
N GLU A 527 -29.62 8.85 -2.87
CA GLU A 527 -28.85 8.51 -4.06
C GLU A 527 -27.44 9.09 -3.90
N ILE A 528 -26.43 8.25 -4.07
CA ILE A 528 -25.02 8.64 -4.05
C ILE A 528 -24.43 8.30 -5.41
N GLU A 529 -23.78 9.28 -6.03
CA GLU A 529 -23.09 9.12 -7.31
C GLU A 529 -21.62 9.52 -7.12
N ASN A 530 -20.70 8.61 -7.45
CA ASN A 530 -19.27 8.93 -7.51
C ASN A 530 -18.94 9.55 -8.86
N VAL A 531 -18.78 10.88 -8.88
CA VAL A 531 -18.51 11.70 -10.08
C VAL A 531 -17.03 12.09 -10.19
N THR A 532 -16.16 11.37 -9.50
CA THR A 532 -14.72 11.67 -9.42
C THR A 532 -14.08 11.84 -10.79
N ASP A 533 -14.31 10.90 -11.70
CA ASP A 533 -13.67 10.90 -13.03
C ASP A 533 -14.39 11.81 -14.04
N GLU A 534 -15.59 12.30 -13.71
CA GLU A 534 -16.39 13.17 -14.59
C GLU A 534 -16.04 14.65 -14.46
N MET A 535 -15.42 15.04 -13.34
CA MET A 535 -15.18 16.44 -12.99
C MET A 535 -13.70 16.74 -12.80
N GLY A 536 -13.18 17.66 -13.62
CA GLY A 536 -11.90 18.33 -13.34
C GLY A 536 -12.06 19.44 -12.31
N VAL A 537 -10.98 19.78 -11.61
CA VAL A 537 -10.97 20.85 -10.60
C VAL A 537 -9.73 21.73 -10.81
N LEU A 538 -9.94 23.03 -10.91
CA LEU A 538 -8.88 24.03 -10.89
C LEU A 538 -9.04 24.91 -9.66
N SER A 539 -7.97 25.06 -8.88
CA SER A 539 -7.90 26.12 -7.87
C SER A 539 -7.14 27.31 -8.41
N VAL A 540 -7.72 28.49 -8.28
CA VAL A 540 -7.11 29.78 -8.64
C VAL A 540 -6.96 30.58 -7.36
N ALA A 541 -5.73 30.74 -6.88
CA ALA A 541 -5.45 31.28 -5.55
C ALA A 541 -4.39 32.38 -5.59
N GLY A 542 -4.53 33.36 -4.69
CA GLY A 542 -3.63 34.51 -4.59
C GLY A 542 -4.37 35.86 -4.66
N PRO A 543 -3.71 36.98 -4.28
CA PRO A 543 -4.34 38.29 -4.18
C PRO A 543 -5.01 38.77 -5.48
N TYR A 544 -4.55 38.35 -6.66
CA TYR A 544 -5.15 38.73 -7.95
C TYR A 544 -6.19 37.74 -8.48
N ALA A 545 -6.53 36.66 -7.76
CA ALA A 545 -7.48 35.64 -8.22
C ALA A 545 -8.83 36.23 -8.63
N ARG A 546 -9.44 37.09 -7.80
CA ARG A 546 -10.69 37.79 -8.12
C ARG A 546 -10.55 38.64 -9.38
N GLN A 547 -9.48 39.44 -9.48
CA GLN A 547 -9.26 40.34 -10.63
C GLN A 547 -9.15 39.55 -11.94
N VAL A 548 -8.55 38.36 -11.91
CA VAL A 548 -8.46 37.49 -13.09
C VAL A 548 -9.81 36.87 -13.40
N LEU A 549 -10.48 36.23 -12.42
CA LEU A 549 -11.73 35.50 -12.65
C LEU A 549 -12.89 36.42 -13.03
N GLN A 550 -12.96 37.62 -12.46
CA GLN A 550 -14.02 38.59 -12.76
C GLN A 550 -14.04 38.99 -14.24
N LYS A 551 -12.89 38.94 -14.95
CA LYS A 551 -12.83 39.22 -16.39
C LYS A 551 -13.49 38.13 -17.24
N LEU A 552 -13.73 36.96 -16.66
CA LEU A 552 -14.26 35.78 -17.34
C LEU A 552 -15.73 35.54 -17.03
N THR A 553 -16.34 36.30 -16.12
CA THR A 553 -17.74 36.11 -15.72
C THR A 553 -18.45 37.44 -15.49
N ASN A 554 -19.78 37.43 -15.69
CA ASN A 554 -20.65 38.55 -15.35
C ASN A 554 -21.14 38.47 -13.89
N GLU A 555 -20.90 37.36 -13.19
CA GLU A 555 -21.24 37.22 -11.78
C GLU A 555 -20.39 38.14 -10.91
N ASP A 556 -20.98 38.77 -9.89
CA ASP A 556 -20.24 39.62 -8.95
C ASP A 556 -19.42 38.76 -7.97
N LEU A 557 -18.09 38.75 -8.15
CA LEU A 557 -17.12 38.05 -7.30
C LEU A 557 -16.56 38.95 -6.17
N SER A 558 -17.16 40.12 -5.92
CA SER A 558 -16.80 41.00 -4.80
C SER A 558 -16.89 40.26 -3.46
N ASP A 559 -16.13 40.73 -2.46
CA ASP A 559 -16.11 40.10 -1.15
C ASP A 559 -17.49 40.07 -0.47
N SER A 560 -18.26 41.15 -0.65
CA SER A 560 -19.62 41.29 -0.14
C SER A 560 -20.62 40.36 -0.82
N SER A 561 -20.49 40.16 -2.14
CA SER A 561 -21.38 39.30 -2.91
C SER A 561 -21.05 37.83 -2.71
N PHE A 562 -19.81 37.42 -3.04
CA PHE A 562 -19.41 36.02 -3.02
C PHE A 562 -18.48 35.75 -1.84
N LYS A 563 -19.07 35.48 -0.67
CA LYS A 563 -18.37 35.37 0.61
C LYS A 563 -17.53 34.09 0.70
N PHE A 564 -16.57 34.07 1.63
CA PHE A 564 -15.79 32.88 1.93
C PHE A 564 -16.71 31.68 2.23
N LEU A 565 -16.34 30.52 1.68
CA LEU A 565 -17.11 29.26 1.75
C LEU A 565 -18.50 29.31 1.11
N GLN A 566 -18.81 30.28 0.27
CA GLN A 566 -19.98 30.17 -0.59
C GLN A 566 -19.68 29.30 -1.82
N CYS A 567 -20.71 28.60 -2.29
CA CYS A 567 -20.68 27.81 -3.51
C CYS A 567 -21.83 28.26 -4.44
N ARG A 568 -21.54 28.38 -5.74
CA ARG A 568 -22.50 28.84 -6.76
C ARG A 568 -22.24 28.19 -8.11
N HIS A 569 -23.29 28.00 -8.89
CA HIS A 569 -23.17 27.76 -10.32
C HIS A 569 -22.97 29.09 -11.04
N LEU A 570 -21.98 29.14 -11.92
CA LEU A 570 -21.71 30.30 -12.77
C LEU A 570 -21.08 29.87 -14.09
N LYS A 571 -20.85 30.84 -14.98
CA LYS A 571 -20.08 30.63 -16.21
C LYS A 571 -18.77 31.40 -16.16
N LEU A 572 -17.67 30.73 -16.49
CA LEU A 572 -16.38 31.34 -16.79
C LEU A 572 -16.11 31.17 -18.29
N SER A 573 -16.05 32.25 -19.05
CA SER A 573 -15.88 32.23 -20.51
C SER A 573 -16.87 31.28 -21.21
N ASN A 574 -18.15 31.37 -20.81
CA ASN A 574 -19.26 30.50 -21.25
C ASN A 574 -19.18 29.01 -20.86
N ILE A 575 -18.15 28.60 -20.12
CA ILE A 575 -18.04 27.25 -19.56
C ILE A 575 -18.79 27.20 -18.23
N ALA A 576 -19.74 26.29 -18.10
CA ALA A 576 -20.49 26.09 -16.85
C ALA A 576 -19.57 25.48 -15.78
N VAL A 577 -19.53 26.11 -14.60
CA VAL A 577 -18.73 25.67 -13.47
C VAL A 577 -19.53 25.78 -12.17
N THR A 578 -19.15 24.96 -11.20
CA THR A 578 -19.49 25.18 -9.80
C THR A 578 -18.27 25.82 -9.14
N ALA A 579 -18.38 27.09 -8.77
CA ALA A 579 -17.33 27.80 -8.06
C ALA A 579 -17.57 27.71 -6.55
N ILE A 580 -16.52 27.37 -5.80
CA ILE A 580 -16.51 27.42 -4.33
C ILE A 580 -15.41 28.42 -3.94
N ARG A 581 -15.75 29.43 -3.14
CA ARG A 581 -14.74 30.37 -2.64
C ARG A 581 -13.98 29.76 -1.46
N ILE A 582 -13.02 28.89 -1.81
CA ILE A 582 -12.15 28.18 -0.88
C ILE A 582 -10.78 27.94 -1.53
N SER A 583 -9.71 27.96 -0.73
CA SER A 583 -8.39 27.52 -1.16
C SER A 583 -7.64 26.89 0.00
N TYR A 584 -7.03 25.72 -0.22
CA TYR A 584 -6.16 25.08 0.77
C TYR A 584 -4.86 25.87 1.02
N THR A 585 -4.54 26.84 0.16
CA THR A 585 -3.41 27.76 0.35
C THR A 585 -3.66 28.80 1.44
N GLY A 586 -4.91 29.01 1.84
CA GLY A 586 -5.33 30.11 2.72
C GLY A 586 -5.35 31.49 2.08
N LYS A 587 -5.15 31.58 0.75
CA LYS A 587 -5.12 32.84 -0.03
C LYS A 587 -6.40 33.15 -0.79
#